data_AF-A0A8J7VYP4-F1
#
_entry.id   AF-A0A8J7VYP4-F1
#
_cell.length_a   1.000
_cell.length_b   1.000
_cell.length_c   1.000
_cell.angle_alpha   90.00
_cell.angle_beta   90.00
_cell.angle_gamma   90.00
#
_symmetry.space_group_name_H-M   'P 1'
#
loop_
_entity.id
_entity.type
_entity.pdbx_description
1 polymer ?
#
loop_
_entity_poly.entity_id
_entity_poly.type
_entity_poly.pdbx_seq_one_letter_code
_entity_poly.pdbx_strand_id
1 'polypeptide(L)' 'MITLTKLNKTNDEKFILNCELIETIEERPDTTIRLVNGKHFVVAESCGEVVSKVVAYKRSIYR' A
#
# COMPACT_ATOMS: atom_id res chain seq x y z
N MET A 1 5.16 8.40 1.89
CA MET A 1 5.86 7.44 1.04
C MET A 1 6.06 6.17 1.87
N ILE A 2 5.34 5.12 1.52
CA ILE A 2 5.41 3.80 2.18
C ILE A 2 5.99 2.79 1.20
N THR A 3 6.87 1.91 1.67
CA THR A 3 7.43 0.83 0.85
C THR A 3 6.52 -0.39 0.93
N LEU A 4 6.07 -0.87 -0.22
CA LEU A 4 5.19 -2.01 -0.37
C LEU A 4 5.78 -3.01 -1.36
N THR A 5 5.33 -4.25 -1.30
CA THR A 5 5.77 -5.30 -2.20
C THR A 5 4.62 -5.64 -3.13
N LYS A 6 4.79 -5.35 -4.43
CA LYS A 6 3.78 -5.65 -5.43
C LYS A 6 3.80 -7.14 -5.71
N LEU A 7 2.64 -7.78 -5.53
CA LEU A 7 2.43 -9.15 -5.98
C LEU A 7 2.23 -9.14 -7.49
N ASN A 8 3.22 -9.65 -8.23
CA ASN A 8 3.06 -9.98 -9.64
C ASN A 8 3.33 -11.48 -9.83
N LYS A 9 2.68 -12.09 -10.82
CA LYS A 9 2.85 -13.53 -11.16
C LYS A 9 4.29 -13.95 -11.51
N THR A 10 5.20 -13.01 -11.77
CA THR A 10 6.53 -13.29 -12.31
C THR A 10 7.68 -12.81 -11.42
N ASN A 11 7.44 -11.86 -10.51
CA ASN A 11 8.43 -11.39 -9.52
C ASN A 11 7.79 -10.47 -8.49
N ASP A 12 8.20 -10.62 -7.24
CA ASP A 12 7.88 -9.69 -6.16
C ASP A 12 8.76 -8.45 -6.29
N GLU A 13 8.15 -7.32 -6.61
CA GLU A 13 8.87 -6.05 -6.80
C GLU A 13 8.52 -5.08 -5.67
N LYS A 14 9.56 -4.59 -4.99
CA LYS A 14 9.38 -3.54 -3.98
C LYS A 14 9.21 -2.20 -4.68
N PHE A 15 8.19 -1.46 -4.29
CA PHE A 15 7.91 -0.13 -4.80
C PHE A 15 7.56 0.81 -3.65
N ILE A 16 7.71 2.11 -3.92
CA ILE A 16 7.34 3.15 -2.96
C ILE A 16 6.04 3.79 -3.44
N LEU A 17 5.02 3.72 -2.58
CA LEU A 17 3.71 4.29 -2.84
C LEU A 17 3.49 5.57 -2.03
N ASN A 18 2.89 6.58 -2.66
CA ASN A 18 2.38 7.71 -1.92
C ASN A 18 1.09 7.31 -1.20
N CYS A 19 1.13 7.26 0.13
CA CYS A 19 -0.01 6.88 0.96
C CYS A 19 -1.15 7.89 0.93
N GLU A 20 -0.90 9.17 0.62
CA GLU A 20 -1.96 10.19 0.53
C GLU A 20 -2.83 10.01 -0.72
N LEU A 21 -2.39 9.20 -1.68
CA LEU A 21 -3.16 8.89 -2.89
C LEU A 21 -3.99 7.61 -2.75
N ILE A 22 -3.89 6.91 -1.62
CA ILE A 22 -4.67 5.70 -1.37
C ILE A 22 -6.12 6.12 -1.12
N GLU A 23 -7.00 5.60 -1.95
CA GLU A 23 -8.44 5.82 -1.82
C GLU A 23 -9.08 4.74 -0.95
N THR A 24 -8.80 3.47 -1.25
CA THR A 24 -9.33 2.32 -0.53
C THR A 24 -8.30 1.18 -0.46
N ILE A 25 -8.37 0.40 0.61
CA ILE A 25 -7.60 -0.83 0.80
C ILE A 25 -8.62 -1.93 1.07
N GLU A 26 -8.63 -2.95 0.21
CA GLU A 26 -9.53 -4.09 0.31
C GLU A 26 -8.71 -5.39 0.42
N GLU A 27 -9.16 -6.34 1.23
CA GLU A 27 -8.48 -7.61 1.42
C GLU A 27 -9.40 -8.75 0.95
N ARG A 28 -9.08 -9.37 -0.20
CA ARG A 28 -9.84 -10.47 -0.80
C ARG A 28 -8.95 -11.30 -1.75
N PRO A 29 -8.70 -12.59 -1.47
CA PRO A 29 -7.83 -13.08 -0.38
C PRO A 29 -6.46 -12.37 -0.28
N ASP A 30 -6.07 -11.62 -1.31
CA ASP A 30 -4.89 -10.75 -1.34
C ASP A 30 -5.29 -9.29 -1.05
N THR A 31 -4.34 -8.47 -0.63
CA THR A 31 -4.59 -7.04 -0.38
C THR A 31 -4.49 -6.24 -1.67
N THR A 32 -5.57 -5.54 -2.02
CA THR A 32 -5.64 -4.61 -3.14
C THR A 32 -5.74 -3.17 -2.64
N ILE A 33 -4.84 -2.32 -3.11
CA ILE A 33 -4.83 -0.88 -2.83
C ILE A 33 -5.34 -0.16 -4.08
N ARG A 34 -6.43 0.57 -3.96
CA ARG A 34 -6.94 1.45 -5.01
C ARG A 34 -6.50 2.88 -4.75
N LEU A 35 -6.01 3.54 -5.77
CA LEU A 35 -5.62 4.94 -5.74
C LEU A 35 -6.73 5.83 -6.28
N VAL A 36 -6.70 7.11 -5.88
CA VAL A 36 -7.63 8.16 -6.34
C VAL A 36 -7.63 8.39 -7.85
N ASN A 37 -6.60 7.91 -8.56
CA ASN A 37 -6.48 8.01 -10.01
C ASN A 37 -7.06 6.78 -10.76
N GLY A 38 -7.73 5.87 -10.04
CA GLY A 38 -8.30 4.64 -10.61
C GLY A 38 -7.29 3.50 -10.81
N LYS A 39 -6.00 3.71 -10.56
CA LYS A 39 -5.00 2.61 -10.56
C LYS A 39 -5.16 1.77 -9.30
N HIS A 40 -4.88 0.48 -9.42
CA HIS A 40 -4.85 -0.43 -8.28
C HIS A 40 -3.55 -1.24 -8.26
N PHE A 41 -3.15 -1.65 -7.06
CA PHE A 41 -1.98 -2.48 -6.81
C PHE A 41 -2.38 -3.65 -5.92
N VAL A 42 -2.01 -4.86 -6.31
CA VAL A 42 -2.08 -6.02 -5.43
C VAL A 42 -0.75 -6.13 -4.70
N VAL A 43 -0.79 -6.22 -3.38
CA VAL A 43 0.38 -6.21 -2.52
C VAL A 43 0.39 -7.41 -1.59
N ALA A 44 1.59 -7.83 -1.19
CA ALA A 44 1.77 -8.97 -0.29
C ALA A 44 1.44 -8.62 1.17
N GLU A 45 1.52 -7.34 1.53
CA GLU A 45 1.20 -6.86 2.87
C GLU A 45 -0.29 -6.97 3.18
N SER A 46 -0.64 -7.32 4.41
CA SER A 46 -2.04 -7.29 4.90
C SER A 46 -2.57 -5.86 4.99
N CYS A 47 -3.90 -5.69 5.04
CA CYS A 47 -4.50 -4.37 5.23
C CYS A 47 -3.97 -3.69 6.52
N GLY A 48 -3.82 -4.44 7.61
CA GLY A 48 -3.28 -3.93 8.87
C GLY A 48 -1.82 -3.46 8.79
N GLU A 49 -0.97 -4.15 8.03
CA GLU A 49 0.42 -3.73 7.80
C GLU A 49 0.50 -2.45 6.97
N VAL A 50 -0.31 -2.34 5.92
CA VAL A 50 -0.38 -1.13 5.10
C VAL A 50 -0.80 0.05 5.96
N VAL A 51 -1.87 -0.08 6.76
CA VAL A 51 -2.33 0.96 7.68
C VAL A 51 -1.24 1.35 8.68
N SER A 52 -0.56 0.36 9.27
CA SER A 52 0.53 0.62 10.22
C SER A 52 1.68 1.40 9.59
N LYS A 53 2.08 1.07 8.36
CA LYS A 53 3.08 1.82 7.58
C LYS A 53 2.62 3.25 7.31
N VAL A 54 1.35 3.47 6.97
CA VAL A 54 0.78 4.82 6.76
C VAL A 54 0.82 5.64 8.05
N VAL A 55 0.39 5.07 9.18
CA VAL A 55 0.40 5.75 10.48
C VAL A 55 1.82 6.10 10.89
N ALA A 56 2.77 5.17 10.72
CA ALA A 56 4.18 5.42 11.01
C ALA A 56 4.75 6.57 10.18
N TYR A 57 4.44 6.60 8.88
CA TYR A 57 4.84 7.70 8.00
C TYR A 57 4.23 9.04 8.41
N LYS A 58 2.92 9.09 8.70
CA LYS A 58 2.27 10.33 9.17
C LYS A 58 2.90 10.82 10.49
N ARG A 59 3.15 9.92 11.44
CA ARG A 59 3.84 10.27 12.69
C ARG A 59 5.25 10.82 12.46
N SER A 60 5.96 10.38 11.43
CA SER A 60 7.31 10.89 11.15
C SER A 60 7.32 12.28 10.51
N ILE A 61 6.26 12.67 9.79
CA ILE A 61 6.18 13.99 9.13
C ILE A 61 5.71 15.06 10.11
N TYR A 62 4.71 14.75 10.93
CA TYR A 62 4.06 15.73 11.83
C TYR A 62 4.70 15.76 13.23
N ARG A 63 5.97 15.36 13.35
CA ARG A 63 6.72 15.42 14.61
C ARG A 63 7.43 16.75 14.76
#